data_AF-A0A8X6KJ23-F1
#
_entry.id   AF-A0A8X6KJ23-F1
#
_cell.length_a   1.000
_cell.length_b   1.000
_cell.length_c   1.000
_cell.angle_alpha   90.00
_cell.angle_beta   90.00
_cell.angle_gamma   90.00
#
_symmetry.space_group_name_H-M   'P 1'
#
loop_
_entity.id
_entity.type
_entity.pdbx_description
1 polymer ?
#
loop_
_entity_poly.entity_id
_entity_poly.type
_entity_poly.pdbx_seq_one_letter_code
_entity_poly.pdbx_strand_id
1 'polypeptide(L)'
;MIEKITPNRIDEIISAEIPDIEIDKDLNDIVSKNMIHGPCGSLNNSSLCVSDGKCTKRYPRDLLAKTITSNDAYPLYQRRSTEDG
;
A
#
# COMPACT_ATOMS: atom_id res chain seq x y z
N MET A 1 -4.43 22.01 21.34
CA MET A 1 -3.34 21.19 20.77
C MET A 1 -4.01 20.11 19.94
N ILE A 2 -3.73 20.01 18.64
CA ILE A 2 -4.22 18.90 17.83
C ILE A 2 -3.35 17.69 18.19
N GLU A 3 -3.93 16.60 18.67
CA GLU A 3 -3.20 15.34 18.82
C GLU A 3 -2.64 14.95 17.45
N LYS A 4 -1.31 14.98 17.33
CA LYS A 4 -0.64 14.56 16.10
C LYS A 4 -0.69 13.03 16.06
N ILE A 5 -1.36 12.49 15.05
CA ILE A 5 -1.39 11.05 14.80
C ILE A 5 0.06 10.57 14.63
N THR A 6 0.44 9.53 15.37
CA THR A 6 1.77 8.92 15.31
C THR A 6 1.78 7.74 14.33
N PRO A 7 2.92 7.43 13.69
CA PRO A 7 3.06 6.24 12.86
C PRO A 7 2.57 4.96 13.52
N ASN A 8 2.99 4.68 14.76
CA ASN A 8 2.61 3.46 15.47
C ASN A 8 1.09 3.30 15.64
N ARG A 9 0.37 4.39 15.93
CA ARG A 9 -1.08 4.36 16.12
C ARG A 9 -1.83 4.16 14.79
N ILE A 10 -1.19 4.50 13.66
CA ILE A 10 -1.69 4.16 12.32
C ILE A 10 -1.45 2.68 12.06
N ASP A 11 -0.23 2.19 12.32
CA ASP A 11 0.18 0.82 12.04
C ASP A 11 -0.62 -0.21 12.87
N GLU A 12 -1.11 0.19 14.06
CA GLU A 12 -2.06 -0.60 14.88
C GLU A 12 -3.42 -0.84 14.21
N ILE A 13 -3.83 0.01 13.26
CA ILE A 13 -5.17 0.01 12.68
C ILE A 13 -5.13 -0.30 11.17
N ILE A 14 -4.07 0.13 10.49
CA ILE A 14 -3.91 0.07 9.03
C ILE A 14 -2.58 -0.61 8.72
N SER A 15 -2.65 -1.70 7.96
CA SER A 15 -1.49 -2.33 7.35
C SER A 15 -1.61 -2.27 5.82
N ALA A 16 -0.51 -2.00 5.14
CA ALA A 16 -0.39 -2.09 3.69
C ALA A 16 0.36 -3.36 3.24
N GLU A 17 0.42 -4.36 4.12
CA GLU A 17 1.03 -5.67 3.87
C GLU A 17 -0.02 -6.69 3.45
N ILE A 18 0.44 -7.73 2.74
CA ILE A 18 -0.41 -8.87 2.40
C ILE A 18 -0.41 -9.81 3.60
N PRO A 19 -1.59 -10.20 4.13
CA PRO A 19 -1.67 -11.12 5.26
C PRO A 19 -0.96 -12.44 4.97
N ASP A 20 -0.38 -13.07 5.99
CA ASP A 20 0.24 -14.38 5.85
C ASP A 20 -0.83 -15.46 5.65
N ILE A 21 -0.64 -16.32 4.65
CA ILE A 21 -1.60 -17.37 4.28
C ILE A 21 -1.72 -18.48 5.35
N GLU A 22 -0.66 -18.73 6.12
CA GLU A 22 -0.63 -19.72 7.20
C GLU A 22 -1.26 -19.18 8.49
N ILE A 23 -1.28 -17.85 8.67
CA ILE A 23 -1.87 -17.19 9.83
C ILE A 23 -3.36 -16.89 9.61
N ASP A 24 -3.71 -16.31 8.47
CA ASP A 24 -5.08 -15.93 8.14
C ASP A 24 -5.33 -16.02 6.62
N LYS A 25 -5.66 -17.24 6.19
CA LYS A 25 -5.96 -17.55 4.79
C LYS A 25 -7.16 -16.77 4.26
N ASP A 26 -8.23 -16.61 5.05
CA ASP A 26 -9.44 -15.94 4.59
C ASP A 26 -9.16 -14.46 4.31
N LEU A 27 -8.42 -13.79 5.20
CA LEU A 27 -8.01 -12.42 4.99
C LEU A 27 -7.03 -12.29 3.82
N ASN A 28 -6.06 -13.22 3.69
CA ASN A 28 -5.17 -13.25 2.53
C ASN A 28 -5.96 -13.35 1.23
N ASP A 29 -6.92 -14.28 1.12
CA ASP A 29 -7.72 -14.50 -0.07
C ASP A 29 -8.55 -13.24 -0.43
N ILE A 30 -9.14 -12.59 0.58
CA ILE A 30 -9.90 -11.34 0.39
C ILE A 30 -8.98 -10.21 -0.09
N VAL A 31 -7.84 -9.99 0.57
CA VAL A 31 -6.90 -8.92 0.24
C VAL A 31 -6.30 -9.15 -1.15
N SER A 32 -5.82 -10.35 -1.42
CA SER A 32 -5.22 -10.73 -2.70
C SER A 32 -6.18 -10.53 -3.88
N LYS A 33 -7.47 -10.85 -3.68
CA LYS A 33 -8.48 -10.72 -4.74
C LYS A 33 -8.97 -9.30 -4.97
N ASN A 34 -9.07 -8.49 -3.92
CA ASN A 34 -9.81 -7.21 -3.99
C ASN A 34 -8.94 -5.97 -3.81
N MET A 35 -7.77 -6.09 -3.17
CA MET A 35 -6.96 -4.94 -2.73
C MET A 35 -5.64 -4.81 -3.50
N ILE A 36 -5.30 -5.79 -4.36
CA ILE A 36 -4.09 -5.76 -5.19
C ILE A 36 -4.37 -5.00 -6.48
N HIS A 37 -3.51 -4.03 -6.77
CA HIS A 37 -3.55 -3.34 -8.05
C HIS A 37 -3.06 -4.27 -9.15
N GLY A 38 -3.90 -4.50 -10.16
CA GLY A 38 -3.52 -5.28 -11.33
C GLY A 38 -2.43 -4.62 -12.18
N PRO A 39 -1.87 -5.34 -13.16
CA PRO A 39 -0.91 -4.78 -14.10
C PRO A 39 -1.48 -3.54 -14.80
N CYS A 40 -0.69 -2.47 -14.84
CA CYS A 40 -1.03 -1.21 -15.51
C CYS A 40 0.25 -0.50 -15.97
N GLY A 41 0.09 0.64 -16.64
CA GLY A 41 1.20 1.42 -17.18
C GLY A 41 1.90 0.64 -18.28
N SER A 42 3.24 0.56 -18.23
CA SER A 42 4.04 -0.18 -19.20
C SER A 42 3.66 -1.66 -19.33
N LEU A 43 3.14 -2.27 -18.26
CA LEU A 43 2.71 -3.68 -18.27
C LEU A 43 1.32 -3.87 -18.90
N ASN A 44 0.48 -2.83 -18.88
CA ASN A 44 -0.84 -2.86 -19.49
C ASN A 44 -1.36 -1.44 -19.76
N ASN A 45 -1.24 -0.99 -21.01
CA ASN A 45 -1.72 0.31 -21.45
C ASN A 45 -3.25 0.39 -21.61
N SER A 46 -3.98 -0.73 -21.54
CA SER A 46 -5.44 -0.74 -21.66
C SER A 46 -6.17 -0.40 -20.36
N SER A 47 -5.46 -0.36 -19.23
CA SER A 47 -6.05 -0.05 -17.94
C SER A 47 -6.50 1.42 -17.86
N LEU A 48 -7.72 1.66 -17.36
CA LEU A 48 -8.31 2.99 -17.22
C LEU A 48 -7.50 3.94 -16.33
N CYS A 49 -6.62 3.41 -15.48
CA CYS A 49 -5.75 4.20 -14.63
C CYS A 49 -4.51 4.75 -15.36
N VAL A 50 -4.31 4.46 -16.65
CA VAL A 50 -3.08 4.82 -17.39
C VAL A 50 -3.26 6.10 -18.19
N SER A 51 -2.24 6.96 -18.13
CA SER A 51 -2.07 8.13 -18.98
C SER A 51 -0.58 8.31 -19.28
N ASP A 52 -0.23 8.60 -20.54
CA ASP A 52 1.15 8.71 -21.01
C ASP A 52 2.05 7.51 -20.65
N GLY A 53 1.47 6.30 -20.71
CA GLY A 53 2.16 5.04 -20.36
C GLY A 53 2.46 4.86 -18.86
N LYS A 54 1.98 5.77 -18.00
CA LYS A 54 2.17 5.73 -16.54
C LYS A 54 0.83 5.59 -15.81
N CYS A 55 0.86 4.92 -14.67
CA CYS A 55 -0.32 4.85 -13.80
C CYS A 55 -0.58 6.23 -13.16
N THR A 56 -1.71 6.85 -13.47
CA THR A 56 -2.17 8.11 -12.87
C THR A 56 -2.36 8.02 -11.35
N LYS A 57 -2.56 6.80 -10.83
CA LYS A 57 -2.67 6.49 -9.39
C LYS A 57 -1.31 6.19 -8.74
N ARG A 58 -0.21 6.32 -9.48
CA ARG A 58 1.18 6.16 -9.02
C ARG A 58 1.51 4.75 -8.49
N TYR A 59 1.01 3.72 -9.18
CA TYR A 59 1.43 2.34 -8.93
C TYR A 59 2.63 1.95 -9.83
N PRO A 60 3.52 1.04 -9.34
CA PRO A 60 3.58 0.55 -7.96
C PRO A 60 3.99 1.68 -6.99
N ARG A 61 3.49 1.63 -5.74
CA ARG A 61 3.93 2.57 -4.70
C ARG A 61 5.32 2.17 -4.21
N ASP A 62 6.10 3.15 -3.79
CA ASP A 62 7.42 2.91 -3.21
C ASP A 62 7.34 2.01 -1.98
N LEU A 63 8.40 1.25 -1.75
CA LEU A 63 8.60 0.48 -0.52
C LEU A 63 9.11 1.42 0.57
N LEU A 64 8.54 1.29 1.76
CA LEU A 64 8.82 2.15 2.91
C LEU A 64 8.96 1.29 4.15
N ALA A 65 10.14 1.30 4.76
CA ALA A 65 10.42 0.53 5.96
C ALA A 65 9.64 1.00 7.21
N LYS A 66 8.98 2.16 7.17
CA LYS A 66 8.14 2.69 8.27
C LYS A 66 7.09 3.67 7.77
N THR A 67 5.99 3.80 8.51
CA THR A 67 4.98 4.82 8.23
C THR A 67 5.54 6.23 8.48
N ILE A 68 5.26 7.15 7.56
CA ILE A 68 5.71 8.55 7.61
C ILE A 68 4.48 9.45 7.68
N THR A 69 4.34 10.18 8.78
CA THR A 69 3.30 11.19 8.98
C THR A 69 3.85 12.58 8.62
N SER A 70 3.52 13.11 7.43
CA SER A 70 3.78 14.53 7.08
C SER A 70 2.69 15.44 7.66
N ASN A 71 2.90 16.75 7.61
CA ASN A 71 1.86 17.74 7.89
C ASN A 71 0.77 17.76 6.78
N ASP A 72 1.02 17.10 5.65
CA ASP A 72 0.18 17.13 4.46
C ASP A 72 -0.88 16.03 4.48
N ALA A 73 -1.75 16.03 5.49
CA ALA A 73 -3.03 15.31 5.65
C ALA A 73 -3.10 13.77 5.43
N TYR A 74 -2.16 13.12 4.73
CA TYR A 74 -2.16 11.69 4.44
C TYR A 74 -0.82 11.06 4.85
N PRO A 75 -0.83 10.04 5.72
CA PRO A 75 0.36 9.27 6.01
C PRO A 75 0.79 8.45 4.81
N LEU A 76 2.10 8.27 4.65
CA LEU A 76 2.68 7.27 3.77
C LEU A 76 2.86 6.01 4.61
N TYR A 77 2.08 4.97 4.32
CA TYR A 77 2.10 3.73 5.10
C TYR A 77 3.38 2.91 4.88
N GLN A 78 3.79 2.17 5.90
CA GLN A 78 4.84 1.17 5.82
C GLN A 78 4.49 0.11 4.76
N ARG A 79 5.45 -0.18 3.87
CA ARG A 79 5.40 -1.22 2.84
C ARG A 79 6.78 -1.87 2.79
N ARG A 80 7.01 -2.87 3.62
CA ARG A 80 8.31 -3.55 3.73
C ARG A 80 8.67 -4.26 2.43
N SER A 81 9.95 -4.21 2.10
CA SER A 81 10.51 -5.08 1.07
C SER A 81 10.66 -6.50 1.63
N THR A 82 10.84 -7.49 0.75
CA THR A 82 11.15 -8.86 1.17
C THR A 82 12.51 -9.00 1.87
N GLU A 83 13.38 -7.99 1.75
CA GLU A 83 14.67 -7.93 2.45
C GLU A 83 14.54 -7.34 3.87
N ASP A 84 13.43 -6.67 4.18
CA ASP A 84 13.14 -6.08 5.50
C ASP A 84 12.37 -7.04 6.45
N GLY A 85 12.06 -8.26 6.01
CA GLY A 85 11.30 -9.26 6.78
C GLY A 85 10.77 -10.41 5.95
#